data_AF-A0A2V9L506-F1
#
_entry.id   AF-A0A2V9L506-F1
#
_cell.length_a   1.000
_cell.length_b   1.000
_cell.length_c   1.000
_cell.angle_alpha   90.00
_cell.angle_beta   90.00
_cell.angle_gamma   90.00
#
_symmetry.space_group_name_H-M   'P 1'
#
loop_
_entity.id
_entity.type
_entity.pdbx_description
1 polymer ?
#
loop_
_entity_poly.entity_id
_entity_poly.type
_entity_poly.pdbx_seq_one_letter_code
_entity_poly.pdbx_strand_id
1 'polypeptide(L)'
;VEEAFGATALCFFIQGAPGDINPLARAVADDGPEQLKIAGRGLGESAARIARSIHTEAEPDATLEVAEDEISFSLRWNPEKFRQGLLAEGGPDVFNNYFERIAPVMRLPVATILINRRIALMTMPGEPFVIFQMNWRDRCPVPDAFFLGYTNG
;
A
#
# COMPACT_ATOMS: atom_id res chain seq x y z
N VAL A 1 -8.64 -13.58 -11.70
CA VAL A 1 -9.71 -13.64 -10.67
C VAL A 1 -11.08 -13.53 -11.32
N GLU A 2 -11.35 -12.45 -12.06
CA GLU A 2 -12.65 -12.20 -12.71
C GLU A 2 -13.13 -13.37 -13.58
N GLU A 3 -12.25 -13.97 -14.39
CA GLU A 3 -12.55 -15.18 -15.17
C GLU A 3 -13.07 -16.34 -14.29
N ALA A 4 -12.47 -16.54 -13.11
CA ALA A 4 -12.87 -17.58 -12.18
C ALA A 4 -14.25 -17.33 -11.53
N PHE A 5 -14.81 -16.13 -11.72
CA PHE A 5 -16.16 -15.72 -11.32
C PHE A 5 -17.02 -15.36 -12.54
N GLY A 6 -16.69 -15.86 -13.73
CA GLY A 6 -17.49 -15.66 -14.94
C GLY A 6 -17.65 -14.19 -15.35
N ALA A 7 -16.65 -13.34 -15.06
CA ALA A 7 -16.67 -11.89 -15.29
C ALA A 7 -17.79 -11.11 -14.58
N THR A 8 -18.41 -11.70 -13.54
CA THR A 8 -19.46 -11.04 -12.74
C THR A 8 -18.93 -10.28 -11.52
N ALA A 9 -17.67 -10.55 -11.14
CA ALA A 9 -16.99 -9.90 -10.03
C ALA A 9 -15.96 -8.92 -10.57
N LEU A 10 -15.90 -7.73 -9.98
CA LEU A 10 -14.84 -6.76 -10.20
C LEU A 10 -13.71 -7.03 -9.21
N CYS A 11 -12.47 -7.13 -9.70
CA CYS A 11 -11.32 -7.45 -8.87
C CYS A 11 -10.30 -6.30 -8.85
N PHE A 12 -9.97 -5.84 -7.65
CA PHE A 12 -8.88 -4.89 -7.42
C PHE A 12 -7.76 -5.55 -6.62
N PHE A 13 -6.52 -5.32 -7.04
CA PHE A 13 -5.32 -5.61 -6.24
C PHE A 13 -4.81 -4.29 -5.68
N ILE A 14 -4.99 -4.10 -4.37
CA ILE A 14 -4.59 -2.89 -3.65
C ILE A 14 -3.33 -3.17 -2.86
N GLN A 15 -2.39 -2.23 -2.85
CA GLN A 15 -1.10 -2.43 -2.19
C GLN A 15 -1.16 -2.13 -0.69
N GLY A 16 -0.38 -2.92 0.06
CA GLY A 16 -0.13 -2.71 1.48
C GLY A 16 0.94 -1.64 1.73
N ALA A 17 1.96 -2.00 2.52
CA ALA A 17 3.19 -1.24 2.69
C ALA A 17 4.37 -1.99 2.02
N PRO A 18 4.64 -1.78 0.73
CA PRO A 18 5.57 -2.61 -0.05
C PRO A 18 6.95 -1.97 -0.25
N GLY A 19 7.28 -0.88 0.46
CA GLY A 19 8.46 -0.06 0.13
C GLY A 19 9.83 -0.70 0.30
N ASP A 20 9.88 -1.90 0.86
CA ASP A 20 11.05 -2.77 0.97
C ASP A 20 10.78 -4.19 0.44
N ILE A 21 9.77 -4.36 -0.41
CA ILE A 21 9.40 -5.62 -1.06
C ILE A 21 9.62 -5.51 -2.57
N ASN A 22 10.37 -6.45 -3.13
CA ASN A 22 10.52 -6.59 -4.58
C ASN A 22 9.93 -7.93 -5.05
N PRO A 23 8.95 -7.94 -5.97
CA PRO A 23 8.39 -9.18 -6.51
C PRO A 23 9.36 -9.94 -7.42
N LEU A 24 10.45 -9.31 -7.88
CA LEU A 24 11.45 -9.92 -8.74
C LEU A 24 12.57 -10.52 -7.89
N ALA A 25 12.79 -11.83 -8.00
CA ALA A 25 13.77 -12.55 -7.18
C ALA A 25 15.22 -12.11 -7.47
N ARG A 26 15.49 -11.60 -8.68
CA ARG A 26 16.78 -11.06 -9.11
C ARG A 26 16.57 -10.02 -10.22
N ALA A 27 16.95 -8.78 -9.99
CA ALA A 27 16.99 -7.72 -11.01
C ALA A 27 18.10 -7.92 -12.09
N VAL A 28 18.56 -9.16 -12.31
CA VAL A 28 19.82 -9.48 -13.02
C VAL A 28 19.61 -10.43 -14.22
N ALA A 29 18.41 -10.97 -14.43
CA ALA A 29 18.13 -11.88 -15.55
C ALA A 29 17.12 -11.26 -16.53
N ASP A 30 17.28 -11.55 -17.83
CA ASP A 30 16.40 -11.10 -18.93
C ASP A 30 14.98 -11.73 -18.89
N ASP A 31 14.62 -12.40 -17.78
CA ASP A 31 13.36 -13.13 -17.59
C ASP A 31 12.31 -12.32 -16.80
N GLY A 32 12.53 -11.03 -16.57
CA GLY A 32 11.61 -10.15 -15.86
C GLY A 32 10.13 -10.27 -16.28
N PRO A 33 9.80 -10.31 -17.59
CA PRO A 33 8.42 -10.52 -18.04
C PRO A 33 7.80 -11.85 -17.58
N GLU A 34 8.58 -12.93 -17.55
CA GLU A 34 8.09 -14.23 -17.07
C GLU A 34 7.93 -14.25 -15.55
N GLN A 35 8.87 -13.64 -14.81
CA GLN A 35 8.73 -13.48 -13.35
C GLN A 35 7.45 -12.71 -12.99
N LEU A 36 7.13 -11.63 -13.71
CA LEU A 36 5.89 -10.86 -13.51
C LEU A 36 4.64 -11.71 -13.79
N LYS A 37 4.63 -12.51 -14.86
CA LYS A 37 3.52 -13.42 -15.17
C LYS A 37 3.33 -14.46 -14.08
N ILE A 38 4.41 -15.05 -13.57
CA ILE A 38 4.38 -16.05 -12.50
C ILE A 38 3.84 -15.42 -11.21
N ALA A 39 4.37 -14.26 -10.81
CA ALA A 39 3.94 -13.55 -9.60
C ALA A 39 2.45 -13.14 -9.69
N GLY A 40 2.05 -12.54 -10.81
CA GLY A 40 0.66 -12.14 -11.03
C GLY A 40 -0.31 -13.33 -11.06
N ARG A 41 0.07 -14.44 -11.71
CA ARG A 41 -0.73 -15.67 -11.73
C ARG A 41 -0.88 -16.24 -10.33
N GLY A 42 0.20 -16.40 -9.57
CA GLY A 42 0.17 -16.93 -8.22
C GLY A 42 -0.70 -16.09 -7.27
N LEU A 43 -0.61 -14.77 -7.38
CA LEU A 43 -1.46 -13.84 -6.63
C LEU A 43 -2.93 -13.99 -7.02
N GLY A 44 -3.22 -14.04 -8.33
CA GLY A 44 -4.59 -14.19 -8.85
C GLY A 44 -5.24 -15.52 -8.49
N GLU A 45 -4.50 -16.63 -8.56
CA GLU A 45 -4.98 -17.96 -8.17
C GLU A 45 -5.28 -18.02 -6.67
N SER A 46 -4.40 -17.43 -5.84
CA SER A 46 -4.58 -17.36 -4.39
C SER A 46 -5.80 -16.51 -4.02
N ALA A 47 -5.95 -15.33 -4.62
CA ALA A 47 -7.09 -14.46 -4.40
C ALA A 47 -8.41 -15.13 -4.83
N ALA A 48 -8.45 -15.78 -5.99
CA ALA A 48 -9.64 -16.49 -6.46
C ALA A 48 -9.99 -17.68 -5.56
N ARG A 49 -8.99 -18.41 -5.07
CA ARG A 49 -9.19 -19.52 -4.12
C ARG A 49 -9.80 -19.04 -2.81
N ILE A 50 -9.27 -17.97 -2.22
CA ILE A 50 -9.78 -17.41 -0.97
C ILE A 50 -11.18 -16.82 -1.17
N ALA A 51 -11.40 -16.06 -2.25
CA ALA A 51 -12.70 -15.46 -2.54
C ALA A 51 -13.82 -16.50 -2.67
N ARG A 52 -13.54 -17.68 -3.23
CA ARG A 52 -14.51 -18.79 -3.30
C ARG A 52 -14.89 -19.38 -1.94
N SER A 53 -14.05 -19.22 -0.92
CA SER A 53 -14.36 -19.67 0.44
C SER A 53 -15.02 -18.61 1.32
N ILE A 54 -15.21 -17.39 0.81
CA ILE A 54 -15.89 -16.33 1.56
C ILE A 54 -17.39 -16.59 1.54
N HIS A 55 -17.99 -16.61 2.74
CA HIS A 55 -19.43 -16.59 2.91
C HIS A 55 -19.83 -15.18 3.36
N THR A 56 -20.74 -14.57 2.62
CA THR A 56 -21.28 -13.24 2.94
C THR A 56 -22.61 -13.36 3.67
N GLU A 57 -22.78 -12.60 4.73
CA GLU A 57 -24.02 -12.52 5.49
C GLU A 57 -24.46 -11.05 5.57
N ALA A 58 -25.76 -10.83 5.65
CA ALA A 58 -26.27 -9.48 5.90
C ALA A 58 -25.99 -9.10 7.36
N GLU A 59 -25.36 -7.95 7.58
CA GLU A 59 -25.16 -7.39 8.91
C GLU A 59 -26.39 -6.55 9.28
N PRO A 60 -27.24 -6.97 10.24
CA PRO A 60 -28.43 -6.21 10.63
C PRO A 60 -28.10 -4.82 11.18
N ASP A 61 -26.94 -4.66 11.83
CA ASP A 61 -26.49 -3.39 12.41
C ASP A 61 -25.31 -2.81 11.60
N ALA A 62 -25.44 -2.83 10.27
CA ALA A 62 -24.35 -2.42 9.37
C ALA A 62 -23.95 -0.96 9.62
N THR A 63 -22.65 -0.73 9.83
CA THR A 63 -22.09 0.60 10.04
C THR A 63 -20.89 0.87 9.13
N LEU A 64 -20.81 2.08 8.63
CA LEU A 64 -19.63 2.61 7.96
C LEU A 64 -19.18 3.86 8.71
N GLU A 65 -17.97 3.85 9.24
CA GLU A 65 -17.37 4.99 9.92
C GLU A 65 -16.11 5.39 9.18
N VAL A 66 -15.88 6.70 9.07
CA VAL A 66 -14.71 7.27 8.39
C VAL A 66 -14.13 8.35 9.29
N ALA A 67 -12.82 8.33 9.47
CA ALA A 67 -12.05 9.40 10.08
C ALA A 67 -10.95 9.83 9.13
N GLU A 68 -10.78 11.13 8.97
CA GLU A 68 -9.69 11.74 8.21
C GLU A 68 -8.80 12.51 9.18
N ASP A 69 -7.50 12.29 9.06
CA ASP A 69 -6.47 12.95 9.85
C ASP A 69 -5.36 13.48 8.93
N GLU A 70 -4.65 14.50 9.41
CA GLU A 70 -3.42 14.97 8.77
C GLU A 70 -2.24 14.67 9.69
N ILE A 71 -1.32 13.82 9.25
CA ILE A 71 -0.12 13.50 10.02
C ILE A 71 1.04 14.32 9.49
N SER A 72 1.67 15.08 10.40
CA SER A 72 2.86 15.86 10.10
C SER A 72 4.14 15.05 10.36
N PHE A 73 4.97 14.90 9.33
CA PHE A 73 6.29 14.28 9.42
C PHE A 73 7.39 15.30 9.14
N SER A 74 8.36 15.39 10.02
CA SER A 74 9.60 16.13 9.74
C SER A 74 10.55 15.30 8.89
N LEU A 75 11.33 15.97 8.04
CA LEU A 75 12.40 15.30 7.31
C LEU A 75 13.37 14.66 8.31
N ARG A 76 13.52 13.33 8.23
CA ARG A 76 14.43 12.57 9.10
C ARG A 76 15.90 12.98 8.91
N TRP A 77 16.23 13.40 7.70
CA TRP A 77 17.59 13.74 7.28
C TRP A 77 17.81 15.24 7.32
N ASN A 78 19.07 15.65 7.50
CA ASN A 78 19.45 17.04 7.27
C ASN A 78 19.15 17.41 5.80
N PRO A 79 18.37 18.47 5.51
CA PRO A 79 17.92 18.78 4.15
C PRO A 79 19.06 18.95 3.14
N GLU A 80 20.14 19.60 3.54
CA GLU A 80 21.29 19.85 2.66
C GLU A 80 22.03 18.55 2.34
N LYS A 81 22.30 17.72 3.36
CA LYS A 81 22.91 16.40 3.14
C LYS A 81 22.02 15.49 2.29
N PHE A 82 20.71 15.54 2.51
CA PHE A 82 19.75 14.75 1.73
C PHE A 82 19.75 15.18 0.26
N ARG A 83 19.75 16.50 0.02
CA ARG A 83 19.87 17.09 -1.32
C ARG A 83 21.16 16.66 -2.02
N GLN A 84 22.28 16.70 -1.32
CA GLN A 84 23.58 16.26 -1.85
C GLN A 84 23.59 14.76 -2.18
N GLY A 85 23.00 13.92 -1.33
CA GLY A 85 22.87 12.49 -1.58
C GLY A 85 22.01 12.19 -2.82
N LEU A 86 20.86 12.86 -2.96
CA LEU A 86 20.00 12.72 -4.14
C LEU A 86 20.72 13.12 -5.43
N LEU A 87 21.48 14.22 -5.41
CA LEU A 87 22.29 14.64 -6.57
C LEU A 87 23.39 13.65 -6.91
N ALA A 88 24.03 13.07 -5.90
CA ALA A 88 25.11 12.10 -6.10
C ALA A 88 24.58 10.80 -6.74
N GLU A 89 23.39 10.35 -6.34
CA GLU A 89 22.79 9.10 -6.82
C GLU A 89 22.03 9.28 -8.15
N GLY A 90 21.17 10.30 -8.24
CA GLY A 90 20.23 10.50 -9.33
C GLY A 90 20.61 11.59 -10.33
N GLY A 91 21.74 12.27 -10.13
CA GLY A 91 22.17 13.40 -10.96
C GLY A 91 21.24 14.63 -10.84
N PRO A 92 21.43 15.65 -11.69
CA PRO A 92 20.66 16.90 -11.64
C PRO A 92 19.15 16.71 -11.84
N ASP A 93 18.75 15.71 -12.63
CA ASP A 93 17.36 15.48 -13.01
C ASP A 93 16.51 14.82 -11.91
N VAL A 94 17.15 14.32 -10.84
CA VAL A 94 16.45 13.75 -9.67
C VAL A 94 15.39 14.71 -9.12
N PHE A 95 15.65 16.02 -9.19
CA PHE A 95 14.72 17.00 -8.64
C PHE A 95 13.49 17.27 -9.50
N ASN A 96 13.51 16.93 -10.78
CA ASN A 96 12.33 17.07 -11.65
C ASN A 96 11.20 16.14 -11.21
N ASN A 97 11.52 15.02 -10.55
CA ASN A 97 10.54 14.01 -10.11
C ASN A 97 10.21 14.09 -8.60
N TYR A 98 11.09 14.67 -7.78
CA TYR A 98 10.98 14.56 -6.32
C TYR A 98 10.93 15.90 -5.55
N PHE A 99 11.38 17.02 -6.14
CA PHE A 99 11.66 18.24 -5.35
C PHE A 99 10.42 18.92 -4.79
N GLU A 100 9.30 18.95 -5.53
CA GLU A 100 8.06 19.57 -5.05
C GLU A 100 7.48 18.85 -3.82
N ARG A 101 7.86 17.58 -3.59
CA ARG A 101 7.34 16.73 -2.51
C ARG A 101 8.26 16.66 -1.29
N ILE A 102 9.52 17.09 -1.40
CA ILE A 102 10.48 17.05 -0.28
C ILE A 102 10.46 18.39 0.45
N ALA A 103 9.75 18.43 1.57
CA ALA A 103 9.68 19.59 2.45
C ALA A 103 10.28 19.28 3.85
N PRO A 104 10.75 20.30 4.59
CA PRO A 104 11.19 20.11 5.99
C PRO A 104 10.10 19.49 6.87
N VAL A 105 8.85 19.80 6.57
CA VAL A 105 7.66 19.18 7.17
C VAL A 105 6.73 18.79 6.03
N MET A 106 6.36 17.51 5.98
CA MET A 106 5.38 16.95 5.07
C MET A 106 4.09 16.69 5.84
N ARG A 107 2.97 17.16 5.29
CA ARG A 107 1.63 16.92 5.82
C ARG A 107 0.97 15.86 4.95
N LEU A 108 0.70 14.71 5.55
CA LEU A 108 0.19 13.54 4.84
C LEU A 108 -1.27 13.32 5.25
N PRO A 109 -2.23 13.48 4.34
CA PRO A 109 -3.61 13.13 4.62
C PRO A 109 -3.75 11.61 4.74
N VAL A 110 -4.35 11.16 5.81
CA VAL A 110 -4.69 9.75 6.04
C VAL A 110 -6.16 9.64 6.36
N ALA A 111 -6.73 8.52 6.00
CA ALA A 111 -8.11 8.18 6.30
C ALA A 111 -8.17 6.76 6.86
N THR A 112 -8.95 6.58 7.92
CA THR A 112 -9.34 5.28 8.45
C THR A 112 -10.80 5.02 8.11
N ILE A 113 -11.07 3.90 7.45
CA ILE A 113 -12.43 3.42 7.15
C ILE A 113 -12.68 2.20 8.02
N LEU A 114 -13.79 2.19 8.74
CA LEU A 114 -14.21 1.11 9.60
C LEU A 114 -15.55 0.55 9.11
N ILE A 115 -15.56 -0.72 8.71
CA ILE A 115 -16.74 -1.43 8.22
C ILE A 115 -17.20 -2.40 9.29
N ASN A 116 -18.44 -2.20 9.76
CA ASN A 116 -19.09 -3.00 10.80
C ASN A 116 -18.25 -3.17 12.08
N ARG A 117 -17.37 -2.19 12.37
CA ARG A 117 -16.39 -2.24 13.48
C ARG A 117 -15.49 -3.49 13.51
N ARG A 118 -15.42 -4.22 12.39
CA ARG A 118 -14.72 -5.49 12.26
C ARG A 118 -13.58 -5.44 11.25
N ILE A 119 -13.73 -4.63 10.21
CA ILE A 119 -12.70 -4.42 9.18
C ILE A 119 -12.24 -2.97 9.23
N ALA A 120 -10.95 -2.75 9.44
CA ALA A 120 -10.32 -1.44 9.40
C ALA A 120 -9.43 -1.30 8.17
N LEU A 121 -9.57 -0.21 7.42
CA LEU A 121 -8.70 0.17 6.33
C LEU A 121 -7.99 1.48 6.71
N MET A 122 -6.67 1.47 6.81
CA MET A 122 -5.85 2.67 7.01
C MET A 122 -5.19 3.06 5.69
N THR A 123 -5.47 4.25 5.19
CA THR A 123 -4.81 4.80 4.00
C THR A 123 -3.55 5.56 4.38
N MET A 124 -2.51 5.47 3.55
CA MET A 124 -1.25 6.17 3.77
C MET A 124 -0.64 6.64 2.45
N PRO A 125 -0.30 7.94 2.34
CA PRO A 125 0.48 8.46 1.22
C PRO A 125 1.89 7.86 1.14
N GLY A 126 2.37 7.71 -0.10
CA GLY A 126 3.72 7.22 -0.39
C GLY A 126 3.88 5.70 -0.32
N GLU A 127 5.12 5.26 -0.12
CA GLU A 127 5.57 3.86 -0.19
C GLU A 127 6.17 3.42 1.16
N PRO A 128 5.34 3.05 2.16
CA PRO A 128 5.83 2.67 3.48
C PRO A 128 6.45 1.28 3.48
N PHE A 129 7.41 1.05 4.36
CA PHE A 129 8.03 -0.26 4.56
C PHE A 129 7.09 -1.23 5.29
N VAL A 130 7.30 -2.53 5.09
CA VAL A 130 6.47 -3.62 5.63
C VAL A 130 6.29 -3.55 7.15
N ILE A 131 7.30 -3.03 7.86
CA ILE A 131 7.25 -2.90 9.32
C ILE A 131 6.16 -1.92 9.79
N PHE A 132 5.79 -0.91 9.00
CA PHE A 132 4.76 0.05 9.38
C PHE A 132 3.37 -0.58 9.39
N GLN A 133 3.02 -1.37 8.36
CA GLN A 133 1.73 -2.08 8.35
C GLN A 133 1.65 -3.15 9.45
N MET A 134 2.76 -3.84 9.74
CA MET A 134 2.83 -4.83 10.83
C MET A 134 2.59 -4.16 12.17
N ASN A 135 3.34 -3.09 12.47
CA ASN A 135 3.20 -2.35 13.73
C ASN A 135 1.80 -1.74 13.90
N TRP A 136 1.19 -1.24 12.82
CA TRP A 136 -0.17 -0.73 12.87
C TRP A 136 -1.17 -1.85 13.16
N ARG A 137 -1.08 -2.97 12.44
CA ARG A 137 -1.95 -4.14 12.64
C ARG A 137 -1.85 -4.68 14.07
N ASP A 138 -0.64 -4.77 14.64
CA ASP A 138 -0.42 -5.26 16.00
C ASP A 138 -1.03 -4.35 17.09
N ARG A 139 -1.27 -3.07 16.78
CA ARG A 139 -1.87 -2.08 17.69
C ARG A 139 -3.34 -1.80 17.41
N CYS A 140 -3.84 -2.22 16.25
CA CYS A 140 -5.22 -1.99 15.86
C CYS A 140 -6.14 -2.90 16.70
N PRO A 141 -7.15 -2.35 17.40
CA PRO A 141 -8.09 -3.16 18.17
C PRO A 141 -9.08 -3.94 17.28
N VAL A 142 -9.11 -3.65 15.98
CA VAL A 142 -10.00 -4.25 14.99
C VAL A 142 -9.33 -5.50 14.40
N PRO A 143 -10.00 -6.67 14.37
CA PRO A 143 -9.35 -7.93 14.03
C PRO A 143 -8.87 -7.99 12.58
N ASP A 144 -9.67 -7.48 11.64
CA ASP A 144 -9.38 -7.51 10.22
C ASP A 144 -8.84 -6.14 9.78
N ALA A 145 -7.58 -5.88 10.11
CA ALA A 145 -6.91 -4.60 9.88
C ALA A 145 -6.01 -4.63 8.63
N PHE A 146 -6.31 -3.78 7.65
CA PHE A 146 -5.58 -3.62 6.40
C PHE A 146 -4.98 -2.22 6.27
N PHE A 147 -3.73 -2.17 5.85
CA PHE A 147 -3.00 -0.93 5.57
C PHE A 147 -2.92 -0.75 4.06
N LEU A 148 -3.16 0.45 3.54
CA LEU A 148 -3.23 0.76 2.12
C LEU A 148 -2.25 1.88 1.78
N GLY A 149 -1.09 1.54 1.22
CA GLY A 149 -0.11 2.49 0.71
C GLY A 149 -0.56 3.15 -0.59
N TYR A 150 0.21 4.13 -1.09
CA TYR A 150 -0.07 4.89 -2.33
C TYR A 150 -1.48 5.49 -2.39
N THR A 151 -2.06 5.79 -1.24
CA THR A 151 -3.43 6.27 -1.15
C THR A 151 -3.43 7.70 -0.61
N ASN A 152 -4.20 8.58 -1.26
CA ASN A 152 -4.40 9.98 -0.88
C ASN A 152 -3.16 10.91 -0.98
N GLY A 153 -2.04 10.48 -1.58
CA GLY A 153 -0.88 11.37 -1.86
C GLY A 153 0.34 10.68 -2.47
#